data_AF-A0A935DWS3-F1
#
_entry.id   AF-A0A935DWS3-F1
#
_cell.length_a   1.000
_cell.length_b   1.000
_cell.length_c   1.000
_cell.angle_alpha   90.00
_cell.angle_beta   90.00
_cell.angle_gamma   90.00
#
_symmetry.space_group_name_H-M   'P 1'
#
loop_
_entity.id
_entity.type
_entity.pdbx_description
1 polymer ?
#
loop_
_entity_poly.entity_id
_entity_poly.type
_entity_poly.pdbx_seq_one_letter_code
_entity_poly.pdbx_strand_id
1 'polypeptide(L)'
;MNNASAITNDQLVSELWAREVRFILGKKPDHPPTMMPEDLIIFLAENREARLQLSLIPLFLCHPEFSKYVSETVHELDPTHRLLLECFYTAAVWIERKYLSRNQLPDLYSSELGFTPGEDPEKKT
;
A
#
# COMPACT_ATOMS: atom_id res chain seq x y z
N MET A 1 28.02 -2.49 16.03
CA MET A 1 27.99 -2.53 14.55
C MET A 1 27.12 -3.70 14.16
N ASN A 2 25.82 -3.48 13.97
CA ASN A 2 24.88 -4.52 13.59
C ASN A 2 24.73 -4.49 12.07
N ASN A 3 25.14 -5.57 11.40
CA ASN A 3 24.78 -5.83 10.01
C ASN A 3 23.27 -6.12 9.98
N ALA A 4 22.44 -5.07 9.96
CA ALA A 4 21.08 -5.21 9.46
C ALA A 4 21.20 -5.43 7.95
N SER A 5 21.09 -6.69 7.52
CA SER A 5 21.05 -7.03 6.10
C SER A 5 19.95 -6.19 5.44
N ALA A 6 20.31 -5.35 4.48
CA ALA A 6 19.37 -4.52 3.74
C ALA A 6 18.26 -5.41 3.17
N ILE A 7 16.99 -5.01 3.38
CA ILE A 7 15.84 -5.73 2.84
C ILE A 7 15.93 -5.74 1.31
N THR A 8 15.80 -6.92 0.72
CA THR A 8 15.89 -7.09 -0.74
C THR A 8 14.52 -7.00 -1.41
N ASN A 9 14.50 -6.67 -2.69
CA ASN A 9 13.27 -6.65 -3.49
C ASN A 9 12.59 -8.03 -3.52
N ASP A 10 13.37 -9.11 -3.58
CA ASP A 10 12.86 -10.48 -3.52
C ASP A 10 12.20 -10.79 -2.17
N GLN A 11 12.72 -10.25 -1.06
CA GLN A 11 12.07 -10.37 0.25
C GLN A 11 10.72 -9.66 0.26
N LEU A 12 10.61 -8.44 -0.29
CA LEU A 12 9.35 -7.72 -0.39
C LEU A 12 8.34 -8.45 -1.29
N VAL A 13 8.78 -8.99 -2.42
CA VAL A 13 7.91 -9.83 -3.27
C VAL A 13 7.47 -11.08 -2.51
N SER A 14 8.36 -11.76 -1.80
CA SER A 14 8.01 -12.93 -0.98
C SER A 14 6.97 -12.57 0.08
N GLU A 15 7.13 -11.45 0.79
CA GLU A 15 6.19 -10.95 1.79
C GLU A 15 4.81 -10.62 1.18
N LEU A 16 4.75 -10.03 -0.01
CA LEU A 16 3.50 -9.82 -0.74
C LEU A 16 2.83 -11.15 -1.11
N TRP A 17 3.59 -12.10 -1.65
CA TRP A 17 3.08 -13.43 -2.02
C TRP A 17 2.61 -14.26 -0.82
N ALA A 18 3.29 -14.16 0.33
CA ALA A 18 2.87 -14.81 1.57
C ALA A 18 1.52 -14.31 2.07
N ARG A 19 1.16 -13.07 1.71
CA ARG A 19 -0.14 -12.43 1.97
C ARG A 19 -1.11 -12.58 0.79
N GLU A 20 -0.82 -13.43 -0.20
CA GLU A 20 -1.67 -13.60 -1.39
C GLU A 20 -1.82 -12.33 -2.26
N VAL A 21 -0.94 -11.34 -2.12
CA VAL A 21 -0.87 -10.15 -2.98
C VAL A 21 -0.01 -10.46 -4.20
N ARG A 22 -0.62 -11.05 -5.23
CA ARG A 22 0.06 -11.58 -6.44
C ARG A 22 0.20 -10.53 -7.55
N PHE A 23 0.70 -9.34 -7.22
CA PHE A 23 0.84 -8.23 -8.17
C PHE A 23 2.13 -8.30 -9.00
N ILE A 24 3.23 -8.74 -8.38
CA ILE A 24 4.56 -8.85 -9.00
C ILE A 24 4.86 -10.32 -9.22
N LEU A 25 5.46 -10.67 -10.37
CA LEU A 25 5.88 -12.04 -10.65
C LEU A 25 6.86 -12.51 -9.57
N GLY A 26 6.54 -13.62 -8.93
CA GLY A 26 7.30 -14.19 -7.83
C GLY A 26 6.89 -15.64 -7.60
N LYS A 27 7.37 -16.21 -6.49
CA LYS A 27 6.98 -17.55 -6.04
C LYS A 27 6.29 -17.42 -4.70
N LYS A 28 5.22 -18.20 -4.52
CA LYS A 28 4.59 -18.35 -3.21
C LYS A 28 5.61 -19.00 -2.26
N PRO A 29 5.97 -18.35 -1.14
CA PRO A 29 6.82 -18.99 -0.16
C PRO A 29 6.05 -20.08 0.60
N ASP A 30 6.78 -21.08 1.09
CA ASP A 30 6.25 -22.13 1.96
C ASP A 30 6.18 -21.70 3.45
N HIS A 31 6.43 -20.42 3.73
CA HIS A 31 6.41 -19.85 5.08
C HIS A 31 5.32 -18.76 5.20
N PRO A 32 4.77 -18.54 6.40
CA PRO A 32 3.89 -17.39 6.64
C PRO A 32 4.68 -16.08 6.48
N PRO A 33 3.98 -14.95 6.27
CA PRO A 33 4.64 -13.66 6.22
C PRO A 33 5.36 -13.34 7.53
N THR A 34 6.55 -12.76 7.44
CA THR A 34 7.44 -12.55 8.60
C THR A 34 7.63 -11.08 8.96
N MET A 35 7.38 -10.18 8.01
CA MET A 35 7.54 -8.75 8.19
C MET A 35 6.34 -8.14 8.93
N MET A 36 6.60 -7.17 9.80
CA MET A 36 5.51 -6.39 10.40
C MET A 36 4.80 -5.58 9.32
N PRO A 37 3.47 -5.37 9.42
CA PRO A 37 2.72 -4.59 8.44
C PRO A 37 3.29 -3.19 8.19
N GLU A 38 3.70 -2.49 9.24
CA GLU A 38 4.30 -1.15 9.23
C GLU A 38 5.60 -1.18 8.40
N ASP A 39 6.51 -2.09 8.74
CA ASP A 39 7.77 -2.29 8.03
C ASP A 39 7.54 -2.57 6.54
N LEU A 40 6.57 -3.43 6.21
CA LEU A 40 6.26 -3.75 4.82
C LEU A 40 5.78 -2.51 4.06
N ILE A 41 4.92 -1.69 4.66
CA ILE A 41 4.45 -0.45 4.03
C ILE A 41 5.62 0.51 3.81
N ILE A 42 6.49 0.69 4.82
CA ILE A 42 7.68 1.56 4.74
C ILE A 42 8.59 1.10 3.61
N PHE A 43 9.01 -0.18 3.63
CA PHE A 43 9.97 -0.68 2.65
C PHE A 43 9.40 -0.72 1.23
N LEU A 44 8.08 -0.88 1.05
CA LEU A 44 7.45 -0.76 -0.26
C LEU A 44 7.39 0.70 -0.72
N ALA A 45 7.07 1.65 0.16
CA ALA A 45 6.99 3.08 -0.17
C ALA A 45 8.36 3.65 -0.54
N GLU A 46 9.40 3.34 0.24
CA GLU A 46 10.78 3.80 0.02
C GLU A 46 11.50 3.07 -1.12
N ASN A 47 10.90 2.02 -1.68
CA ASN A 47 11.54 1.24 -2.72
C ASN A 47 11.75 2.06 -4.00
N ARG A 48 12.90 1.87 -4.67
CA ARG A 48 13.18 2.56 -5.95
C ARG A 48 12.45 1.95 -7.15
N GLU A 49 11.97 0.71 -7.03
CA GLU A 49 11.19 0.08 -8.09
C GLU A 49 9.72 0.48 -8.01
N ALA A 50 9.26 1.22 -9.02
CA ALA A 50 7.88 1.67 -9.11
C ALA A 50 6.84 0.54 -8.99
N ARG A 51 7.16 -0.69 -9.43
CA ARG A 51 6.26 -1.85 -9.31
C ARG A 51 6.05 -2.26 -7.85
N LEU A 52 7.09 -2.19 -7.02
CA LEU A 52 6.99 -2.48 -5.59
C LEU A 52 6.20 -1.39 -4.88
N GLN A 53 6.47 -0.12 -5.19
CA GLN A 53 5.67 0.99 -4.67
C GLN A 53 4.18 0.83 -5.05
N LEU A 54 3.88 0.54 -6.32
CA LEU A 54 2.51 0.34 -6.81
C LEU A 54 1.80 -0.85 -6.14
N SER A 55 2.53 -1.83 -5.62
CA SER A 55 1.95 -2.98 -4.93
C SER A 55 1.23 -2.62 -3.63
N LEU A 56 1.46 -1.41 -3.09
CA LEU A 56 0.71 -0.87 -1.96
C LEU A 56 -0.81 -0.82 -2.27
N ILE A 57 -1.20 -0.50 -3.51
CA ILE A 57 -2.61 -0.45 -3.91
C ILE A 57 -3.28 -1.82 -3.75
N PRO A 58 -2.84 -2.90 -4.43
CA PRO A 58 -3.43 -4.22 -4.24
C PRO A 58 -3.22 -4.78 -2.83
N LEU A 59 -2.15 -4.39 -2.11
CA LEU A 59 -1.99 -4.75 -0.69
C LEU A 59 -3.18 -4.25 0.14
N PHE A 60 -3.54 -2.96 0.04
CA PHE A 60 -4.67 -2.40 0.79
C PHE A 60 -6.02 -2.97 0.33
N LEU A 61 -6.19 -3.25 -0.96
CA LEU A 61 -7.43 -3.85 -1.49
C LEU A 61 -7.63 -5.30 -1.01
N CYS A 62 -6.55 -6.08 -0.90
CA CYS A 62 -6.57 -7.45 -0.41
C CYS A 62 -6.64 -7.51 1.12
N HIS A 63 -6.03 -6.55 1.80
CA HIS A 63 -5.92 -6.48 3.25
C HIS A 63 -6.35 -5.11 3.80
N PRO A 64 -7.66 -4.80 3.85
CA PRO A 64 -8.14 -3.54 4.39
C PRO A 64 -7.71 -3.27 5.84
N GLU A 65 -7.42 -4.33 6.61
CA GLU A 65 -6.87 -4.25 7.96
C GLU A 65 -5.51 -3.54 8.04
N PHE A 66 -4.80 -3.37 6.92
CA PHE A 66 -3.55 -2.61 6.86
C PHE A 66 -3.77 -1.10 7.04
N SER A 67 -4.99 -0.59 6.82
CA SER A 67 -5.34 0.83 6.97
C SER A 67 -4.97 1.40 8.34
N LYS A 68 -5.05 0.60 9.40
CA LYS A 68 -4.70 1.03 10.77
C LYS A 68 -3.22 1.36 10.96
N TYR A 69 -2.34 0.87 10.09
CA TYR A 69 -0.90 1.10 10.15
C TYR A 69 -0.46 2.30 9.29
N VAL A 70 -1.30 2.73 8.33
CA VAL A 70 -0.91 3.74 7.34
C VAL A 70 -0.62 5.09 7.99
N SER A 71 -1.45 5.52 8.94
CA SER A 71 -1.25 6.80 9.63
C SER A 71 0.05 6.85 10.41
N GLU A 72 0.41 5.77 11.10
CA GLU A 72 1.66 5.69 11.85
C GLU A 72 2.86 5.69 10.90
N THR A 73 2.82 4.84 9.86
CA THR A 73 3.89 4.75 8.85
C THR A 73 4.14 6.06 8.10
N VAL A 74 3.09 6.83 7.78
CA VAL A 74 3.23 8.11 7.08
C VAL A 74 4.12 9.11 7.84
N HIS A 75 4.15 9.05 9.17
CA HIS A 75 4.98 9.93 9.99
C HIS A 75 6.47 9.54 10.00
N GLU A 76 6.81 8.32 9.60
CA GLU A 76 8.19 7.82 9.57
C GLU A 76 8.89 8.08 8.23
N LEU A 77 8.10 8.31 7.17
CA LEU A 77 8.60 8.52 5.82
C LEU A 77 9.07 9.95 5.59
N ASP A 78 10.06 10.11 4.72
CA ASP A 78 10.39 11.43 4.18
C ASP A 78 9.22 12.01 3.35
N PRO A 79 9.17 13.33 3.13
CA PRO A 79 8.03 13.98 2.47
C PRO A 79 7.65 13.40 1.09
N THR A 80 8.62 12.85 0.35
CA THR A 80 8.37 12.28 -0.99
C THR A 80 7.67 10.94 -0.88
N HIS A 81 8.21 10.04 -0.06
CA HIS A 81 7.63 8.71 0.15
C HIS A 81 6.31 8.78 0.92
N ARG A 82 6.18 9.75 1.83
CA ARG A 82 4.93 10.09 2.51
C ARG A 82 3.84 10.42 1.49
N LEU A 83 4.08 11.39 0.60
CA LEU A 83 3.09 11.81 -0.39
C LEU A 83 2.71 10.65 -1.32
N LEU A 84 3.69 9.81 -1.70
CA LEU A 84 3.45 8.61 -2.49
C LEU A 84 2.50 7.64 -1.77
N LEU A 85 2.76 7.36 -0.49
CA LEU A 85 1.93 6.46 0.31
C LEU A 85 0.50 7.01 0.45
N GLU A 86 0.35 8.30 0.76
CA GLU A 86 -0.95 8.97 0.84
C GLU A 86 -1.73 8.87 -0.50
N CYS A 87 -1.04 9.06 -1.64
CA CYS A 87 -1.63 8.95 -2.97
C CYS A 87 -2.08 7.52 -3.29
N PHE A 88 -1.23 6.52 -3.05
CA PHE A 88 -1.56 5.12 -3.35
C PHE A 88 -2.61 4.55 -2.41
N TYR A 89 -2.61 4.95 -1.15
CA TYR A 89 -3.68 4.61 -0.22
C TYR A 89 -5.02 5.21 -0.68
N THR A 90 -5.03 6.50 -1.04
CA THR A 90 -6.22 7.16 -1.58
C THR A 90 -6.71 6.49 -2.86
N ALA A 91 -5.80 6.10 -3.76
CA ALA A 91 -6.16 5.35 -4.96
C ALA A 91 -6.85 4.01 -4.61
N ALA A 92 -6.35 3.27 -3.62
CA ALA A 92 -6.96 2.03 -3.16
C ALA A 92 -8.38 2.25 -2.61
N VAL A 93 -8.58 3.27 -1.77
CA VAL A 93 -9.91 3.67 -1.25
C VAL A 93 -10.89 3.93 -2.40
N TRP A 94 -10.47 4.67 -3.42
CA TRP A 94 -11.33 5.04 -4.55
C TRP A 94 -11.63 3.84 -5.46
N ILE A 95 -10.63 2.99 -5.74
CA ILE A 95 -10.82 1.75 -6.49
C ILE A 95 -11.81 0.83 -5.76
N GLU A 96 -11.65 0.67 -4.45
CA GLU A 96 -12.55 -0.15 -3.64
C GLU A 96 -13.99 0.35 -3.70
N ARG A 97 -14.21 1.64 -3.44
CA ARG A 97 -15.54 2.27 -3.48
C ARG A 97 -16.21 2.09 -4.84
N LYS A 98 -15.46 2.36 -5.92
CA LYS A 98 -15.98 2.36 -7.29
C LYS A 98 -16.27 0.97 -7.84
N TYR A 99 -15.37 0.01 -7.63
CA TYR A 99 -15.43 -1.28 -8.32
C TYR A 99 -15.78 -2.47 -7.41
N LEU A 100 -15.50 -2.38 -6.10
CA LEU A 100 -15.74 -3.47 -5.16
C LEU A 100 -16.94 -3.21 -4.25
N SER A 101 -17.27 -1.93 -4.00
CA SER A 101 -18.38 -1.48 -3.16
C SER A 101 -18.40 -2.11 -1.76
N ARG A 102 -17.22 -2.38 -1.20
CA ARG A 102 -17.06 -3.02 0.12
C ARG A 102 -17.01 -2.02 1.28
N ASN A 103 -16.51 -0.79 1.05
CA ASN A 103 -16.37 0.28 2.04
C ASN A 103 -15.60 -0.16 3.31
N GLN A 104 -14.60 -1.01 3.16
CA GLN A 104 -13.72 -1.51 4.21
C GLN A 104 -12.48 -0.62 4.40
N LEU A 105 -12.08 0.14 3.38
CA LEU A 105 -10.98 1.08 3.49
C LEU A 105 -11.48 2.47 3.94
N PRO A 106 -11.07 2.95 5.13
CA PRO A 106 -11.40 4.30 5.56
C PRO A 106 -10.66 5.33 4.70
N ASP A 107 -11.29 6.47 4.49
CA ASP A 107 -10.68 7.59 3.77
C ASP A 107 -9.88 8.46 4.74
N LEU A 108 -8.56 8.39 4.63
CA LEU A 108 -7.63 9.05 5.54
C LEU A 108 -7.08 10.36 4.97
N TYR A 109 -6.88 10.43 3.65
CA TYR A 109 -6.07 11.48 3.01
C TYR A 109 -6.74 12.22 1.86
N SER A 110 -7.98 11.88 1.44
CA SER A 110 -8.60 12.59 0.32
C SER A 110 -8.67 14.09 0.55
N SER A 111 -9.01 14.54 1.76
CA SER A 111 -9.04 15.97 2.10
C SER A 111 -7.66 16.62 2.08
N GLU A 112 -6.62 15.92 2.53
CA GLU A 112 -5.25 16.44 2.56
C GLU A 112 -4.67 16.57 1.15
N LEU A 113 -5.03 15.65 0.26
CA LEU A 113 -4.65 15.66 -1.16
C LEU A 113 -5.54 16.54 -2.04
N GLY A 114 -6.56 17.19 -1.46
CA GLY A 114 -7.49 18.06 -2.19
C GLY A 114 -8.52 17.33 -3.05
N PHE A 115 -8.72 16.02 -2.83
CA PHE A 115 -9.81 15.25 -3.44
C PHE A 115 -11.09 15.40 -2.61
N THR A 116 -12.15 15.94 -3.21
CA THR A 116 -13.49 15.92 -2.63
C THR A 116 -14.27 14.72 -3.18
N PRO A 117 -14.77 13.80 -2.31
CA PRO A 117 -15.67 12.75 -2.76
C PRO A 117 -17.02 13.38 -3.12
N GLY A 118 -17.15 13.87 -4.35
CA GLY A 118 -18.32 14.64 -4.79
C GLY A 118 -18.64 14.54 -6.28
N GLU A 119 -17.65 14.39 -7.15
CA GLU A 119 -17.89 14.25 -8.59
C GLU A 119 -17.36 12.90 -9.06
N ASP A 120 -18.28 12.02 -9.44
CA ASP A 120 -17.93 10.89 -10.29
C ASP A 120 -17.60 11.46 -11.68
N PRO A 121 -16.31 11.46 -12.10
CA PRO A 121 -15.91 12.05 -13.38
C PRO A 121 -16.47 11.27 -14.58
N GLU A 122 -17.04 10.08 -14.37
CA GLU A 122 -17.69 9.27 -15.40
C GLU A 122 -19.21 9.42 -15.41
N LYS A 123 -19.78 10.17 -14.47
CA LYS A 123 -21.21 10.49 -14.47
C LYS A 123 -21.48 11.50 -15.59
N LYS A 124 -21.71 10.99 -16.80
CA LYS A 124 -22.17 11.79 -17.93
C LYS A 124 -23.44 12.56 -17.52
N THR A 125 -23.33 13.88 -17.52
CA THR A 125 -24.46 14.81 -17.52
C THR A 125 -25.34 14.63 -18.76
#